data_AF-A0A8J7FHR7-F1
#
_entry.id   AF-A0A8J7FHR7-F1
#
_cell.length_a   1.000
_cell.length_b   1.000
_cell.length_c   1.000
_cell.angle_alpha   90.00
_cell.angle_beta   90.00
_cell.angle_gamma   90.00
#
_symmetry.space_group_name_H-M   'P 1'
#
loop_
_entity.id
_entity.type
_entity.pdbx_description
1 polymer ?
#
loop_
_entity_poly.entity_id
_entity_poly.type
_entity_poly.pdbx_seq_one_letter_code
_entity_poly.pdbx_strand_id
1 'polypeptide(L)'
;MRKLVVLKLDGNLETGVRVRLEIGCENARPTIEVTCSLPATPQMVTAIEQWYSMSGNLSKLTRIKVNRIVYGSLSQNRQDCYQKACELRNCFNQWLQSESFRLAREKLLKYLMPSDEIRVLISTDSIQLKKLPWHLWDLIDRDYPKAEVTLSADNLEQISVPQTSIYRNKIKILAILGNSDGIDINQDKQLLENLNNANTTFLVQPRPQDISEQLWNQNWNILFFAGHSHSEADTGRIYLNGEDSLTIAQLRYALRNAVSNGLQLAIFNSCDGLGLVPELQDLHIGQIIVMKEPVPDFVAQQFLKDFLITFSGGESIYNAVRTAREQLQGLEAEYPGASWLPIICEHPTIKPMQWKQSTNLPFKSWRTLLLTTLLITTLVMGVRRLGILQKWELQTYDQLMRSRFDQPPDQRLLVVGIKETDFGLAEQQNRKGSLADSALNKLFTKLEPHQPRVIGLDIFRDFPVNPEQQQLKTRLSPKLN
;
A
#
# COMPACT_ATOMS: atom_id res chain seq x y z
N MET A 1 -5.17 2.27 -6.36
CA MET A 1 -4.78 2.53 -4.95
C MET A 1 -4.98 1.23 -4.18
N ARG A 2 -4.36 1.03 -3.00
CA ARG A 2 -4.64 -0.18 -2.20
C ARG A 2 -5.92 -0.01 -1.41
N LYS A 3 -6.86 -0.92 -1.64
CA LYS A 3 -8.17 -0.97 -0.97
C LYS A 3 -8.22 -2.13 0.01
N LEU A 4 -8.92 -1.91 1.10
CA LEU A 4 -9.23 -2.94 2.07
C LEU A 4 -10.76 -3.12 2.11
N VAL A 5 -11.18 -4.36 1.92
CA VAL A 5 -12.54 -4.83 2.14
C VAL A 5 -12.50 -5.79 3.31
N VAL A 6 -13.30 -5.56 4.35
CA VAL A 6 -13.42 -6.48 5.48
C VAL A 6 -14.85 -7.01 5.52
N LEU A 7 -14.99 -8.33 5.54
CA LEU A 7 -16.23 -9.04 5.79
C LEU A 7 -16.11 -9.73 7.15
N LYS A 8 -16.72 -9.15 8.18
CA LYS A 8 -16.86 -9.80 9.50
C LYS A 8 -18.11 -10.65 9.48
N LEU A 9 -17.93 -11.95 9.69
CA LEU A 9 -18.95 -12.98 9.55
C LEU A 9 -19.22 -13.63 10.91
N ASP A 10 -20.41 -13.37 11.44
CA ASP A 10 -20.91 -13.88 12.71
C ASP A 10 -22.04 -14.89 12.45
N GLY A 11 -21.83 -16.15 12.81
CA GLY A 11 -22.76 -17.27 12.56
C GLY A 11 -22.13 -18.45 11.80
N ASN A 12 -22.97 -19.30 11.23
CA ASN A 12 -22.57 -20.51 10.51
C ASN A 12 -23.52 -20.84 9.35
N LEU A 13 -23.21 -21.89 8.59
CA LEU A 13 -23.98 -22.24 7.40
C LEU A 13 -25.34 -22.85 7.77
N GLU A 14 -25.54 -23.36 8.98
CA GLU A 14 -26.80 -23.99 9.41
C GLU A 14 -27.84 -22.98 9.87
N THR A 15 -27.40 -21.90 10.53
CA THR A 15 -28.29 -20.89 11.12
C THR A 15 -28.33 -19.57 10.35
N GLY A 16 -27.40 -19.40 9.40
CA GLY A 16 -27.19 -18.16 8.66
C GLY A 16 -26.06 -17.33 9.26
N VAL A 17 -25.65 -16.31 8.50
CA VAL A 17 -24.46 -15.50 8.83
C VAL A 17 -24.83 -14.03 8.78
N ARG A 18 -24.60 -13.32 9.89
CA ARG A 18 -24.62 -11.86 9.91
C ARG A 18 -23.31 -11.36 9.34
N VAL A 19 -23.40 -10.42 8.39
CA VAL A 19 -22.22 -9.88 7.71
C VAL A 19 -22.12 -8.38 7.95
N ARG A 20 -20.98 -7.95 8.49
CA ARG A 20 -20.59 -6.54 8.49
C ARG A 20 -19.52 -6.33 7.44
N LEU A 21 -19.84 -5.48 6.46
CA LEU A 21 -18.94 -5.08 5.39
C LEU A 21 -18.33 -3.72 5.71
N GLU A 22 -17.00 -3.64 5.65
CA GLU A 22 -16.25 -2.40 5.72
C GLU A 22 -15.45 -2.22 4.42
N ILE A 23 -15.43 -1.02 3.85
CA ILE A 23 -14.63 -0.67 2.67
C ILE A 23 -13.83 0.60 2.95
N GLY A 24 -12.53 0.57 2.68
CA GLY A 24 -11.65 1.73 2.86
C GLY A 24 -10.35 1.66 2.06
N CYS A 25 -9.54 2.69 2.19
CA CYS A 25 -8.14 2.63 1.77
C CYS A 25 -7.33 1.87 2.82
N GLU A 26 -6.32 1.12 2.38
CA GLU A 26 -5.46 0.39 3.31
C GLU A 26 -4.77 1.36 4.30
N ASN A 27 -4.71 0.99 5.59
CA ASN A 27 -4.20 1.82 6.69
C ASN A 27 -5.01 3.10 7.01
N ALA A 28 -6.22 3.24 6.47
CA ALA A 28 -7.16 4.31 6.81
C ALA A 28 -8.41 3.75 7.49
N ARG A 29 -9.20 4.65 8.10
CA ARG A 29 -10.54 4.28 8.60
C ARG A 29 -11.45 3.87 7.43
N PRO A 30 -12.38 2.92 7.65
CA PRO A 30 -13.33 2.54 6.63
C PRO A 30 -14.17 3.76 6.23
N THR A 31 -14.38 3.90 4.92
CA THR A 31 -15.24 4.95 4.35
C THR A 31 -16.70 4.53 4.36
N ILE A 32 -16.95 3.22 4.27
CA ILE A 32 -18.28 2.62 4.24
C ILE A 32 -18.31 1.48 5.24
N GLU A 33 -19.39 1.44 6.02
CA GLU A 33 -19.75 0.31 6.88
C GLU A 33 -21.22 0.00 6.63
N VAL A 34 -21.54 -1.26 6.34
CA VAL A 34 -22.93 -1.73 6.20
C VAL A 34 -23.08 -3.11 6.82
N THR A 35 -24.26 -3.36 7.38
CA THR A 35 -24.63 -4.67 7.92
C THR A 35 -25.69 -5.30 7.04
N CYS A 36 -25.52 -6.58 6.76
CA CYS A 36 -26.44 -7.41 5.99
C CYS A 36 -26.39 -8.85 6.52
N SER A 37 -27.04 -9.78 5.82
CA SER A 37 -27.02 -11.19 6.21
C SER A 37 -26.96 -12.10 5.00
N LEU A 38 -26.43 -13.30 5.23
CA LEU A 38 -26.50 -14.43 4.33
C LEU A 38 -27.41 -15.49 4.95
N PRO A 39 -28.31 -16.12 4.16
CA PRO A 39 -29.27 -17.09 4.68
C PRO A 39 -28.57 -18.38 5.11
N ALA A 40 -29.25 -19.19 5.93
CA ALA A 40 -28.80 -20.56 6.20
C ALA A 40 -28.76 -21.36 4.89
N THR A 41 -27.72 -22.19 4.74
CA THR A 41 -27.51 -23.10 3.61
C THR A 41 -26.89 -24.43 4.07
N PRO A 42 -27.64 -25.29 4.78
CA PRO A 42 -27.11 -26.57 5.28
C PRO A 42 -26.57 -27.49 4.16
N GLN A 43 -27.11 -27.39 2.95
CA GLN A 43 -26.64 -28.13 1.78
C GLN A 43 -25.18 -27.81 1.43
N MET A 44 -24.73 -26.57 1.69
CA MET A 44 -23.35 -26.17 1.46
C MET A 44 -22.38 -26.86 2.42
N VAL A 45 -22.79 -27.13 3.66
CA VAL A 45 -21.99 -27.91 4.63
C VAL A 45 -21.68 -29.28 4.05
N THR A 46 -22.71 -29.97 3.54
CA THR A 46 -22.53 -31.27 2.87
C THR A 46 -21.65 -31.18 1.64
N ALA A 47 -21.79 -30.13 0.81
CA ALA A 47 -20.96 -29.93 -0.37
C ALA A 47 -19.47 -29.71 -0.01
N ILE A 48 -19.20 -28.94 1.05
CA ILE A 48 -17.86 -28.75 1.62
C ILE A 48 -17.29 -30.11 2.04
N GLU A 49 -18.00 -30.85 2.89
CA GLU A 49 -17.56 -32.14 3.41
C GLU A 49 -17.26 -33.16 2.30
N GLN A 50 -18.15 -33.26 1.31
CA GLN A 50 -17.98 -34.16 0.16
C GLN A 50 -16.74 -33.81 -0.67
N TRP A 51 -16.59 -32.54 -1.02
CA TRP A 51 -15.43 -32.06 -1.78
C TRP A 51 -14.13 -32.34 -1.03
N TYR A 52 -14.05 -31.95 0.25
CA TYR A 52 -12.84 -32.08 1.04
C TYR A 52 -12.45 -33.53 1.30
N SER A 53 -13.44 -34.40 1.56
CA SER A 53 -13.22 -35.84 1.71
C SER A 53 -12.61 -36.45 0.43
N MET A 54 -13.16 -36.11 -0.74
CA MET A 54 -12.69 -36.67 -2.01
C MET A 54 -11.34 -36.12 -2.44
N SER A 55 -11.13 -34.81 -2.31
CA SER A 55 -9.85 -34.16 -2.60
C SER A 55 -8.74 -34.73 -1.70
N GLY A 56 -8.98 -34.86 -0.40
CA GLY A 56 -8.03 -35.44 0.54
C GLY A 56 -7.67 -36.90 0.21
N ASN A 57 -8.64 -37.71 -0.19
CA ASN A 57 -8.39 -39.10 -0.61
C ASN A 57 -7.56 -39.16 -1.89
N LEU A 58 -7.82 -38.29 -2.87
CA LEU A 58 -7.04 -38.22 -4.10
C LEU A 58 -5.59 -37.80 -3.82
N SER A 59 -5.39 -36.79 -2.96
CA SER A 59 -4.05 -36.36 -2.53
C SER A 59 -3.28 -37.49 -1.83
N LYS A 60 -3.93 -38.25 -0.93
CA LYS A 60 -3.29 -39.39 -0.24
C LYS A 60 -2.84 -40.49 -1.22
N LEU A 61 -3.64 -40.79 -2.24
CA LEU A 61 -3.29 -41.79 -3.26
C LEU A 61 -2.05 -41.39 -4.06
N THR A 62 -1.82 -40.09 -4.26
CA THR A 62 -0.67 -39.58 -5.03
C THR A 62 0.65 -39.57 -4.25
N ARG A 63 0.60 -39.68 -2.90
CA ARG A 63 1.78 -39.74 -2.04
C ARG A 63 2.24 -41.17 -1.72
N ILE A 64 1.35 -42.14 -1.79
CA ILE A 64 1.69 -43.56 -1.58
C ILE A 64 2.28 -44.10 -2.90
N LYS A 65 3.44 -44.78 -2.84
CA LYS A 65 3.93 -45.59 -3.98
C LYS A 65 2.96 -46.76 -4.20
N VAL A 66 1.91 -46.55 -4.99
CA VAL A 66 0.88 -47.59 -5.23
C VAL A 66 1.42 -48.64 -6.21
N ASN A 67 1.57 -49.89 -5.75
CA ASN A 67 2.10 -51.00 -6.53
C ASN A 67 1.16 -51.59 -7.60
N ARG A 68 -0.10 -51.12 -7.73
CA ARG A 68 -1.01 -51.48 -8.83
C ARG A 68 -2.05 -50.39 -9.04
N ILE A 69 -1.96 -49.67 -10.17
CA ILE A 69 -2.99 -48.72 -10.61
C ILE A 69 -3.93 -49.44 -11.59
N VAL A 70 -5.23 -49.48 -11.28
CA VAL A 70 -6.28 -49.73 -12.29
C VAL A 70 -6.59 -48.38 -12.93
N TYR A 71 -6.07 -48.13 -14.14
CA TYR A 71 -6.12 -46.83 -14.83
C TYR A 71 -7.55 -46.24 -14.98
N GLY A 72 -8.59 -47.06 -14.93
CA GLY A 72 -10.00 -46.62 -15.02
C GLY A 72 -10.57 -45.98 -13.75
N SER A 73 -10.11 -46.33 -12.54
CA SER A 73 -10.70 -45.79 -11.30
C SER A 73 -10.16 -44.41 -10.94
N LEU A 74 -8.89 -44.11 -11.24
CA LEU A 74 -8.29 -42.80 -10.97
C LEU A 74 -8.84 -41.68 -11.85
N SER A 75 -9.14 -41.97 -13.12
CA SER A 75 -9.76 -40.99 -14.03
C SER A 75 -11.20 -40.68 -13.60
N GLN A 76 -11.99 -41.69 -13.23
CA GLN A 76 -13.32 -41.49 -12.69
C GLN A 76 -13.29 -40.69 -11.37
N ASN A 77 -12.41 -41.06 -10.43
CA ASN A 77 -12.28 -40.33 -9.16
C ASN A 77 -11.92 -38.85 -9.36
N ARG A 78 -11.05 -38.53 -10.34
CA ARG A 78 -10.72 -37.14 -10.70
C ARG A 78 -11.93 -36.41 -11.27
N GLN A 79 -12.68 -37.05 -12.16
CA GLN A 79 -13.88 -36.47 -12.76
C GLN A 79 -14.97 -36.19 -11.71
N ASP A 80 -15.22 -37.16 -10.82
CA ASP A 80 -16.17 -37.00 -9.73
C ASP A 80 -15.73 -35.86 -8.81
N CYS A 81 -14.42 -35.76 -8.53
CA CYS A 81 -13.87 -34.69 -7.70
C CYS A 81 -14.14 -33.34 -8.34
N TYR A 82 -13.80 -33.18 -9.62
CA TYR A 82 -14.11 -31.99 -10.39
C TYR A 82 -15.61 -31.61 -10.34
N GLN A 83 -16.52 -32.59 -10.49
CA GLN A 83 -17.96 -32.35 -10.36
C GLN A 83 -18.34 -31.80 -8.99
N LYS A 84 -17.79 -32.35 -7.91
CA LYS A 84 -18.03 -31.86 -6.54
C LYS A 84 -17.46 -30.46 -6.31
N ALA A 85 -16.33 -30.14 -6.93
CA ALA A 85 -15.82 -28.77 -6.97
C ALA A 85 -16.85 -27.82 -7.62
N CYS A 86 -17.35 -28.17 -8.81
CA CYS A 86 -18.34 -27.37 -9.52
C CYS A 86 -19.63 -27.18 -8.71
N GLU A 87 -20.15 -28.23 -8.09
CA GLU A 87 -21.33 -28.17 -7.21
C GLU A 87 -21.11 -27.17 -6.06
N LEU A 88 -19.98 -27.27 -5.36
CA LEU A 88 -19.64 -26.37 -4.26
C LEU A 88 -19.50 -24.92 -4.75
N ARG A 89 -18.81 -24.68 -5.86
CA ARG A 89 -18.65 -23.34 -6.46
C ARG A 89 -20.01 -22.72 -6.82
N ASN A 90 -20.90 -23.51 -7.43
CA ASN A 90 -22.22 -23.05 -7.85
C ASN A 90 -23.09 -22.72 -6.63
N CYS A 91 -23.13 -23.61 -5.64
CA CYS A 91 -23.85 -23.39 -4.39
C CYS A 91 -23.33 -22.12 -3.67
N PHE A 92 -22.01 -21.96 -3.59
CA PHE A 92 -21.35 -20.81 -2.98
C PHE A 92 -21.74 -19.49 -3.66
N ASN A 93 -21.66 -19.42 -4.99
CA ASN A 93 -22.01 -18.20 -5.71
C ASN A 93 -23.51 -17.91 -5.70
N GLN A 94 -24.37 -18.93 -5.74
CA GLN A 94 -25.82 -18.75 -5.57
C GLN A 94 -26.15 -18.18 -4.18
N TRP A 95 -25.48 -18.66 -3.14
CA TRP A 95 -25.63 -18.15 -1.78
C TRP A 95 -25.22 -16.68 -1.65
N LEU A 96 -24.09 -16.29 -2.26
CA LEU A 96 -23.64 -14.90 -2.32
C LEU A 96 -24.49 -13.99 -3.23
N GLN A 97 -25.41 -14.56 -4.01
CA GLN A 97 -26.42 -13.83 -4.78
C GLN A 97 -27.74 -13.65 -4.03
N SER A 98 -27.82 -14.07 -2.76
CA SER A 98 -29.05 -13.92 -1.97
C SER A 98 -29.48 -12.45 -1.87
N GLU A 99 -30.79 -12.24 -1.85
CA GLU A 99 -31.39 -10.91 -1.76
C GLU A 99 -30.94 -10.16 -0.50
N SER A 100 -30.73 -10.89 0.59
CA SER A 100 -30.27 -10.37 1.88
C SER A 100 -28.82 -9.84 1.87
N PHE A 101 -27.99 -10.31 0.92
CA PHE A 101 -26.58 -9.91 0.80
C PHE A 101 -26.32 -8.92 -0.34
N ARG A 102 -27.32 -8.69 -1.21
CA ARG A 102 -27.23 -7.76 -2.35
C ARG A 102 -26.72 -6.36 -1.99
N LEU A 103 -27.10 -5.83 -0.82
CA LEU A 103 -26.61 -4.52 -0.37
C LEU A 103 -25.08 -4.47 -0.30
N ALA A 104 -24.43 -5.50 0.24
CA ALA A 104 -22.96 -5.58 0.31
C ALA A 104 -22.36 -5.60 -1.10
N ARG A 105 -22.92 -6.42 -1.99
CA ARG A 105 -22.52 -6.51 -3.40
C ARG A 105 -22.58 -5.14 -4.10
N GLU A 106 -23.67 -4.40 -3.95
CA GLU A 106 -23.85 -3.07 -4.55
C GLU A 106 -22.83 -2.05 -4.02
N LYS A 107 -22.49 -2.10 -2.72
CA LYS A 107 -21.45 -1.25 -2.16
C LYS A 107 -20.07 -1.59 -2.75
N LEU A 108 -19.72 -2.87 -2.86
CA LEU A 108 -18.46 -3.28 -3.47
C LEU A 108 -18.35 -2.74 -4.90
N LEU A 109 -19.37 -2.95 -5.74
CA LEU A 109 -19.43 -2.44 -7.12
C LEU A 109 -19.35 -0.91 -7.21
N LYS A 110 -19.90 -0.19 -6.24
CA LYS A 110 -19.90 1.28 -6.25
C LYS A 110 -18.56 1.89 -5.83
N TYR A 111 -17.83 1.25 -4.92
CA TYR A 111 -16.67 1.86 -4.25
C TYR A 111 -15.31 1.25 -4.63
N LEU A 112 -15.30 0.19 -5.43
CA LEU A 112 -14.09 -0.46 -5.93
C LEU A 112 -13.97 -0.29 -7.44
N MET A 113 -12.74 -0.21 -7.93
CA MET A 113 -12.44 -0.19 -9.36
C MET A 113 -11.67 -1.46 -9.76
N PRO A 114 -11.86 -2.00 -10.98
CA PRO A 114 -11.10 -3.16 -11.47
C PRO A 114 -9.57 -2.99 -11.44
N SER A 115 -9.09 -1.74 -11.51
CA SER A 115 -7.68 -1.40 -11.45
C SER A 115 -7.09 -1.35 -10.03
N ASP A 116 -7.93 -1.37 -8.99
CA ASP A 116 -7.47 -1.32 -7.60
C ASP A 116 -6.81 -2.63 -7.19
N GLU A 117 -5.74 -2.51 -6.40
CA GLU A 117 -5.19 -3.64 -5.66
C GLU A 117 -6.03 -3.80 -4.39
N ILE A 118 -6.76 -4.90 -4.26
CA ILE A 118 -7.80 -5.06 -3.24
C ILE A 118 -7.43 -6.22 -2.32
N ARG A 119 -7.38 -5.96 -1.03
CA ARG A 119 -7.34 -7.01 -0.01
C ARG A 119 -8.75 -7.28 0.49
N VAL A 120 -9.24 -8.51 0.30
CA VAL A 120 -10.54 -8.96 0.81
C VAL A 120 -10.33 -9.81 2.05
N LEU A 121 -10.51 -9.22 3.22
CA LEU A 121 -10.34 -9.86 4.52
C LEU A 121 -11.63 -10.51 4.98
N ILE A 122 -11.64 -11.84 5.09
CA ILE A 122 -12.72 -12.62 5.68
C ILE A 122 -12.38 -12.85 7.15
N SER A 123 -13.16 -12.24 8.05
CA SER A 123 -12.96 -12.30 9.49
C SER A 123 -14.07 -13.14 10.10
N THR A 124 -13.70 -14.30 10.65
CA THR A 124 -14.66 -15.26 11.21
C THR A 124 -13.99 -16.29 12.12
N ASP A 125 -14.72 -16.78 13.11
CA ASP A 125 -14.29 -17.89 13.95
C ASP A 125 -14.83 -19.25 13.45
N SER A 126 -15.79 -19.25 12.52
CA SER A 126 -16.37 -20.47 11.96
C SER A 126 -15.42 -21.20 11.00
N ILE A 127 -15.05 -22.44 11.35
CA ILE A 127 -14.22 -23.29 10.50
C ILE A 127 -14.86 -23.59 9.14
N GLN A 128 -16.18 -23.76 9.10
CA GLN A 128 -16.91 -24.01 7.85
C GLN A 128 -16.78 -22.83 6.89
N LEU A 129 -16.86 -21.60 7.40
CA LEU A 129 -16.72 -20.39 6.59
C LEU A 129 -15.27 -20.19 6.11
N LYS A 130 -14.26 -20.57 6.91
CA LYS A 130 -12.83 -20.55 6.51
C LYS A 130 -12.55 -21.54 5.35
N LYS A 131 -13.27 -22.65 5.31
CA LYS A 131 -13.17 -23.68 4.26
C LYS A 131 -13.82 -23.28 2.92
N LEU A 132 -14.62 -22.21 2.87
CA LEU A 132 -15.20 -21.78 1.60
C LEU A 132 -14.15 -21.26 0.60
N PRO A 133 -14.35 -21.47 -0.71
CA PRO A 133 -13.46 -20.98 -1.76
C PRO A 133 -13.76 -19.51 -2.08
N TRP A 134 -13.55 -18.61 -1.13
CA TRP A 134 -13.89 -17.19 -1.26
C TRP A 134 -13.24 -16.48 -2.46
N HIS A 135 -12.08 -16.94 -2.91
CA HIS A 135 -11.42 -16.42 -4.11
C HIS A 135 -12.20 -16.73 -5.41
N LEU A 136 -13.13 -17.70 -5.38
CA LEU A 136 -14.06 -18.02 -6.47
C LEU A 136 -15.40 -17.29 -6.36
N TRP A 137 -15.50 -16.29 -5.51
CA TRP A 137 -16.66 -15.42 -5.54
C TRP A 137 -16.66 -14.68 -6.87
N ASP A 138 -17.69 -14.90 -7.70
CA ASP A 138 -17.78 -14.39 -9.08
C ASP A 138 -17.55 -12.88 -9.19
N LEU A 139 -17.95 -12.11 -8.17
CA LEU A 139 -17.66 -10.68 -8.13
C LEU A 139 -16.15 -10.39 -8.06
N ILE A 140 -15.45 -11.09 -7.17
CA ILE A 140 -14.01 -10.90 -6.91
C ILE A 140 -13.18 -11.49 -8.04
N ASP A 141 -13.47 -12.75 -8.41
CA ASP A 141 -12.71 -13.50 -9.41
C ASP A 141 -12.76 -12.82 -10.79
N ARG A 142 -13.95 -12.41 -11.23
CA ARG A 142 -14.18 -11.87 -12.58
C ARG A 142 -13.92 -10.36 -12.69
N ASP A 143 -14.41 -9.58 -11.73
CA ASP A 143 -14.48 -8.12 -11.89
C ASP A 143 -13.26 -7.39 -11.28
N TYR A 144 -12.47 -8.07 -10.43
CA TYR A 144 -11.33 -7.49 -9.71
C TYR A 144 -10.05 -8.34 -9.82
N PRO A 145 -9.31 -8.25 -10.93
CA PRO A 145 -8.14 -9.12 -11.21
C PRO A 145 -6.94 -8.93 -10.28
N LYS A 146 -6.93 -7.89 -9.44
CA LYS A 146 -5.89 -7.62 -8.42
C LYS A 146 -6.44 -7.73 -7.00
N ALA A 147 -7.55 -8.42 -6.83
CA ALA A 147 -8.13 -8.70 -5.52
C ALA A 147 -7.65 -10.06 -4.99
N GLU A 148 -7.11 -10.13 -3.78
CA GLU A 148 -6.84 -11.43 -3.15
C GLU A 148 -7.57 -11.55 -1.82
N VAL A 149 -8.02 -12.77 -1.55
CA VAL A 149 -8.75 -13.10 -0.33
C VAL A 149 -7.78 -13.58 0.75
N THR A 150 -7.99 -13.07 1.97
CA THR A 150 -7.20 -13.42 3.15
C THR A 150 -8.14 -13.76 4.31
N LEU A 151 -7.71 -14.66 5.20
CA LEU A 151 -8.48 -15.07 6.38
C LEU A 151 -7.94 -14.41 7.66
N SER A 152 -8.83 -14.11 8.60
CA SER A 152 -8.45 -13.69 9.94
C SER A 152 -9.45 -14.14 10.99
N ALA A 153 -9.00 -14.26 12.24
CA ALA A 153 -9.90 -14.45 13.38
C ALA A 153 -10.66 -13.14 13.68
N ASP A 154 -11.86 -13.25 14.25
CA ASP A 154 -12.73 -12.08 14.50
C ASP A 154 -12.28 -11.28 15.74
N ASN A 155 -11.76 -11.97 16.76
CA ASN A 155 -11.48 -11.42 18.08
C ASN A 155 -9.98 -11.26 18.40
N LEU A 156 -9.17 -10.78 17.45
CA LEU A 156 -7.74 -10.54 17.70
C LEU A 156 -7.51 -9.23 18.46
N GLU A 157 -6.75 -9.29 19.56
CA GLU A 157 -6.37 -8.10 20.32
C GLU A 157 -5.53 -7.15 19.47
N GLN A 158 -5.88 -5.87 19.51
CA GLN A 158 -5.14 -4.84 18.79
C GLN A 158 -3.86 -4.47 19.57
N ILE A 159 -2.76 -5.18 19.29
CA ILE A 159 -1.45 -4.82 19.84
C ILE A 159 -0.65 -4.02 18.80
N SER A 160 -0.16 -2.86 19.21
CA SER A 160 0.85 -2.10 18.46
C SER A 160 2.21 -2.74 18.69
N VAL A 161 2.51 -3.84 17.98
CA VAL A 161 3.86 -4.42 18.02
C VAL A 161 4.81 -3.42 17.37
N PRO A 162 5.89 -2.99 18.05
CA PRO A 162 6.92 -2.15 17.44
C PRO A 162 7.54 -2.94 16.29
N GLN A 163 7.15 -2.64 15.05
CA GLN A 163 7.80 -3.25 13.90
C GLN A 163 9.22 -2.67 13.81
N THR A 164 10.19 -3.41 14.33
CA THR A 164 11.60 -3.06 14.21
C THR A 164 11.95 -3.03 12.74
N SER A 165 12.38 -1.86 12.35
CA SER A 165 12.58 -1.42 10.98
C SER A 165 13.90 -2.01 10.46
N ILE A 166 13.95 -3.31 10.13
CA ILE A 166 15.17 -3.95 9.61
C ILE A 166 15.35 -3.56 8.12
N TYR A 167 15.55 -2.27 7.86
CA TYR A 167 15.50 -1.67 6.53
C TYR A 167 16.83 -1.66 5.78
N ARG A 168 17.85 -2.42 6.23
CA ARG A 168 19.20 -2.34 5.62
C ARG A 168 19.84 -3.67 5.21
N ASN A 169 19.27 -4.82 5.57
CA ASN A 169 19.92 -6.12 5.33
C ASN A 169 19.08 -7.01 4.39
N LYS A 170 19.75 -7.98 3.75
CA LYS A 170 19.08 -9.07 3.02
C LYS A 170 18.03 -9.75 3.91
N ILE A 171 16.94 -10.21 3.31
CA ILE A 171 15.87 -10.93 4.01
C ILE A 171 16.44 -12.20 4.62
N LYS A 172 16.29 -12.40 5.94
CA LYS A 172 16.71 -13.62 6.63
C LYS A 172 15.55 -14.61 6.70
N ILE A 173 15.78 -15.82 6.20
CA ILE A 173 14.80 -16.91 6.21
C ILE A 173 15.34 -18.03 7.09
N LEU A 174 14.56 -18.44 8.09
CA LEU A 174 14.79 -19.71 8.81
C LEU A 174 13.93 -20.78 8.14
N ALA A 175 14.58 -21.72 7.46
CA ALA A 175 13.91 -22.82 6.76
C ALA A 175 14.06 -24.12 7.54
N ILE A 176 12.95 -24.62 8.09
CA ILE A 176 12.85 -25.89 8.78
C ILE A 176 12.35 -26.92 7.78
N LEU A 177 13.22 -27.86 7.39
CA LEU A 177 12.88 -28.98 6.53
C LEU A 177 12.65 -30.20 7.43
N GLY A 178 11.39 -30.52 7.70
CA GLY A 178 10.96 -31.55 8.63
C GLY A 178 11.08 -32.97 8.07
N ASN A 179 10.26 -33.87 8.60
CA ASN A 179 10.21 -35.26 8.16
C ASN A 179 9.89 -35.31 6.65
N SER A 180 10.75 -36.02 5.89
CA SER A 180 10.70 -36.10 4.43
C SER A 180 10.16 -37.43 3.89
N ASP A 181 9.46 -38.22 4.71
CA ASP A 181 8.94 -39.53 4.31
C ASP A 181 7.90 -39.38 3.19
N GLY A 182 8.27 -39.75 1.97
CA GLY A 182 7.39 -39.66 0.79
C GLY A 182 7.20 -38.23 0.23
N ILE A 183 8.06 -37.28 0.57
CA ILE A 183 8.08 -35.92 0.02
C ILE A 183 9.52 -35.48 -0.32
N ASP A 184 9.70 -34.56 -1.28
CA ASP A 184 11.01 -34.07 -1.71
C ASP A 184 11.30 -32.66 -1.16
N ILE A 185 11.81 -32.61 0.06
CA ILE A 185 12.25 -31.35 0.69
C ILE A 185 13.46 -30.70 0.00
N ASN A 186 14.16 -31.40 -0.92
CA ASN A 186 15.31 -30.82 -1.62
C ASN A 186 14.87 -29.80 -2.66
N GLN A 187 13.70 -29.99 -3.28
CA GLN A 187 13.16 -29.03 -4.21
C GLN A 187 12.81 -27.72 -3.51
N ASP A 188 12.18 -27.78 -2.33
CA ASP A 188 11.94 -26.59 -1.49
C ASP A 188 13.26 -25.90 -1.11
N LYS A 189 14.28 -26.68 -0.72
CA LYS A 189 15.61 -26.18 -0.40
C LYS A 189 16.22 -25.42 -1.57
N GLN A 190 16.22 -26.01 -2.77
CA GLN A 190 16.76 -25.37 -3.97
C GLN A 190 16.03 -24.08 -4.33
N LEU A 191 14.70 -24.03 -4.18
CA LEU A 191 13.93 -22.80 -4.41
C LEU A 191 14.38 -21.67 -3.47
N LEU A 192 14.58 -21.98 -2.19
CA LEU A 192 14.99 -21.01 -1.18
C LEU A 192 16.47 -20.60 -1.27
N GLU A 193 17.35 -21.50 -1.73
CA GLU A 193 18.77 -21.19 -1.97
C GLU A 193 18.96 -20.22 -3.14
N ASN A 194 18.10 -20.29 -4.15
CA ASN A 194 18.17 -19.47 -5.35
C ASN A 194 17.51 -18.08 -5.20
N LEU A 195 17.05 -17.71 -4.01
CA LEU A 195 16.40 -16.42 -3.79
C LEU A 195 17.39 -15.26 -3.80
N ASN A 196 17.14 -14.31 -4.69
CA ASN A 196 17.88 -13.07 -4.74
C ASN A 196 17.57 -12.19 -3.52
N ASN A 197 18.59 -11.55 -2.96
CA ASN A 197 18.49 -10.65 -1.80
C ASN A 197 17.90 -11.30 -0.53
N ALA A 198 17.96 -12.63 -0.41
CA ALA A 198 17.68 -13.36 0.81
C ALA A 198 18.91 -14.17 1.26
N ASN A 199 18.99 -14.44 2.55
CA ASN A 199 19.91 -15.39 3.16
C ASN A 199 19.05 -16.42 3.90
N THR A 200 19.12 -17.67 3.46
CA THR A 200 18.36 -18.78 4.05
C THR A 200 19.28 -19.63 4.93
N THR A 201 18.86 -19.86 6.17
CA THR A 201 19.49 -20.84 7.07
C THR A 201 18.60 -22.07 7.13
N PHE A 202 19.17 -23.23 6.79
CA PHE A 202 18.44 -24.49 6.74
C PHE A 202 18.67 -25.31 8.01
N LEU A 203 17.58 -25.77 8.61
CA LEU A 203 17.54 -26.82 9.61
C LEU A 203 16.91 -28.06 8.98
N VAL A 204 17.71 -29.07 8.67
CA VAL A 204 17.25 -30.30 8.01
C VAL A 204 17.05 -31.39 9.05
N GLN A 205 15.80 -31.84 9.17
CA GLN A 205 15.34 -32.79 10.18
C GLN A 205 15.86 -32.48 11.60
N PRO A 206 15.69 -31.24 12.09
CA PRO A 206 16.31 -30.80 13.33
C PRO A 206 15.66 -31.44 14.56
N ARG A 207 16.33 -31.31 15.71
CA ARG A 207 15.71 -31.54 17.01
C ARG A 207 14.98 -30.27 17.47
N PRO A 208 13.99 -30.37 18.37
CA PRO A 208 13.29 -29.20 18.90
C PRO A 208 14.18 -28.09 19.48
N GLN A 209 15.28 -28.48 20.12
CA GLN A 209 16.23 -27.54 20.72
C GLN A 209 16.93 -26.66 19.67
N ASP A 210 17.28 -27.24 18.52
CA ASP A 210 17.99 -26.54 17.46
C ASP A 210 17.11 -25.41 16.88
N ILE A 211 15.80 -25.64 16.77
CA ILE A 211 14.81 -24.62 16.34
C ILE A 211 14.70 -23.51 17.39
N SER A 212 14.55 -23.89 18.66
CA SER A 212 14.42 -22.93 19.76
C SER A 212 15.65 -22.02 19.84
N GLU A 213 16.86 -22.58 19.69
CA GLU A 213 18.11 -21.82 19.68
C GLU A 213 18.16 -20.78 18.56
N GLN A 214 17.77 -21.15 17.33
CA GLN A 214 17.73 -20.21 16.20
C GLN A 214 16.72 -19.08 16.43
N LEU A 215 15.53 -19.39 16.96
CA LEU A 215 14.48 -18.40 17.22
C LEU A 215 14.82 -17.45 18.39
N TRP A 216 15.66 -17.88 19.33
CA TRP A 216 16.14 -17.05 20.43
C TRP A 216 17.31 -16.15 20.06
N ASN A 217 18.31 -16.72 19.38
CA ASN A 217 19.63 -16.09 19.23
C ASN A 217 19.82 -15.30 17.93
N GLN A 218 18.87 -15.41 16.99
CA GLN A 218 18.94 -14.73 15.70
C GLN A 218 17.66 -13.95 15.39
N ASN A 219 17.77 -13.00 14.48
CA ASN A 219 16.63 -12.30 13.91
C ASN A 219 16.23 -12.94 12.57
N TRP A 220 14.93 -13.07 12.34
CA TRP A 220 14.37 -13.68 11.15
C TRP A 220 13.30 -12.79 10.58
N ASN A 221 13.16 -12.73 9.25
CA ASN A 221 12.04 -12.06 8.59
C ASN A 221 10.96 -13.06 8.20
N ILE A 222 11.39 -14.25 7.76
CA ILE A 222 10.52 -15.34 7.30
C ILE A 222 10.85 -16.61 8.08
N LEU A 223 9.83 -17.27 8.58
CA LEU A 223 9.88 -18.66 9.05
C LEU A 223 9.26 -19.53 7.96
N PHE A 224 9.99 -20.51 7.47
CA PHE A 224 9.53 -21.46 6.48
C PHE A 224 9.54 -22.87 7.07
N PHE A 225 8.48 -23.63 6.85
CA PHE A 225 8.39 -25.05 7.18
C PHE A 225 7.95 -25.85 5.95
N ALA A 226 8.68 -26.92 5.63
CA ALA A 226 8.25 -27.96 4.70
C ALA A 226 8.44 -29.32 5.36
N GLY A 227 7.41 -30.17 5.31
CA GLY A 227 7.38 -31.41 6.07
C GLY A 227 5.96 -31.92 6.26
N HIS A 228 5.81 -32.99 7.04
CA HIS A 228 4.49 -33.43 7.47
C HIS A 228 3.96 -32.54 8.59
N SER A 229 2.66 -32.26 8.52
CA SER A 229 1.89 -31.65 9.60
C SER A 229 0.51 -32.27 9.69
N HIS A 230 -0.08 -32.18 10.87
CA HIS A 230 -1.40 -32.70 11.18
C HIS A 230 -2.09 -31.79 12.18
N SER A 231 -3.36 -31.47 11.95
CA SER A 231 -4.20 -30.79 12.93
C SER A 231 -5.07 -31.82 13.67
N GLU A 232 -4.93 -31.88 14.99
CA GLU A 232 -5.88 -32.59 15.85
C GLU A 232 -6.73 -31.55 16.58
N ALA A 233 -8.03 -31.51 16.26
CA ALA A 233 -8.94 -30.44 16.70
C ALA A 233 -8.37 -29.04 16.34
N ASP A 234 -8.11 -28.20 17.34
CA ASP A 234 -7.59 -26.83 17.17
C ASP A 234 -6.07 -26.74 17.37
N THR A 235 -5.37 -27.87 17.48
CA THR A 235 -3.90 -27.90 17.69
C THR A 235 -3.19 -28.50 16.50
N GLY A 236 -2.41 -27.68 15.81
CA GLY A 236 -1.53 -28.13 14.74
C GLY A 236 -0.19 -28.66 15.26
N ARG A 237 0.24 -29.80 14.71
CA ARG A 237 1.54 -30.45 14.96
C ARG A 237 2.36 -30.49 13.69
N ILE A 238 3.65 -30.19 13.80
CA ILE A 238 4.65 -30.36 12.75
C ILE A 238 5.61 -31.50 13.10
N TYR A 239 5.93 -32.35 12.12
CA TYR A 239 6.87 -33.47 12.29
C TYR A 239 8.25 -33.04 11.81
N LEU A 240 9.22 -33.07 12.71
CA LEU A 240 10.56 -32.57 12.43
C LEU A 240 11.46 -33.63 11.82
N ASN A 241 11.36 -34.86 12.29
CA ASN A 241 12.15 -35.99 11.81
C ASN A 241 11.35 -37.29 12.04
N GLY A 242 12.00 -38.46 11.99
CA GLY A 242 11.33 -39.74 12.21
C GLY A 242 10.79 -39.96 13.63
N GLU A 243 11.26 -39.20 14.62
CA GLU A 243 11.00 -39.41 16.05
C GLU A 243 10.36 -38.18 16.72
N ASP A 244 10.79 -36.97 16.34
CA ASP A 244 10.40 -35.72 16.95
C ASP A 244 9.24 -35.02 16.22
N SER A 245 8.36 -34.43 17.02
CA SER A 245 7.32 -33.50 16.54
C SER A 245 7.13 -32.37 17.54
N LEU A 246 6.56 -31.25 17.08
CA LEU A 246 6.30 -30.06 17.88
C LEU A 246 4.93 -29.47 17.58
N THR A 247 4.31 -28.87 18.60
CA THR A 247 3.19 -27.94 18.42
C THR A 247 3.69 -26.50 18.46
N ILE A 248 2.88 -25.57 17.97
CA ILE A 248 3.21 -24.14 18.04
C ILE A 248 3.29 -23.66 19.50
N ALA A 249 2.43 -24.18 20.38
CA ALA A 249 2.45 -23.92 21.82
C ALA A 249 3.80 -24.24 22.47
N GLN A 250 4.47 -25.33 22.04
CA GLN A 250 5.80 -25.69 22.55
C GLN A 250 6.89 -24.71 22.11
N LEU A 251 6.70 -23.99 20.99
CA LEU A 251 7.61 -22.94 20.50
C LEU A 251 7.18 -21.52 20.87
N ARG A 252 6.08 -21.35 21.63
CA ARG A 252 5.41 -20.06 21.87
C ARG A 252 6.37 -18.94 22.27
N TYR A 253 7.24 -19.19 23.24
CA TYR A 253 8.16 -18.16 23.75
C TYR A 253 9.28 -17.83 22.75
N ALA A 254 9.82 -18.84 22.07
CA ALA A 254 10.85 -18.65 21.06
C ALA A 254 10.29 -17.87 19.85
N LEU A 255 9.07 -18.21 19.40
CA LEU A 255 8.38 -17.48 18.33
C LEU A 255 8.02 -16.06 18.74
N ARG A 256 7.55 -15.82 19.97
CA ARG A 256 7.29 -14.47 20.48
C ARG A 256 8.57 -13.62 20.47
N ASN A 257 9.71 -14.21 20.85
CA ASN A 257 11.01 -13.55 20.74
C ASN A 257 11.36 -13.24 19.27
N ALA A 258 11.19 -14.20 18.37
CA ALA A 258 11.46 -14.01 16.94
C ALA A 258 10.57 -12.90 16.32
N VAL A 259 9.28 -12.84 16.67
CA VAL A 259 8.34 -11.78 16.25
C VAL A 259 8.81 -10.41 16.74
N SER A 260 9.20 -10.31 18.02
CA SER A 260 9.76 -9.08 18.59
C SER A 260 11.07 -8.65 17.90
N ASN A 261 11.79 -9.61 17.31
CA ASN A 261 13.03 -9.41 16.56
C ASN A 261 12.85 -9.34 15.03
N GLY A 262 11.61 -9.20 14.53
CA GLY A 262 11.33 -8.87 13.13
C GLY A 262 10.75 -9.99 12.26
N LEU A 263 10.33 -11.12 12.85
CA LEU A 263 9.61 -12.18 12.12
C LEU A 263 8.23 -11.65 11.70
N GLN A 264 7.96 -11.61 10.39
CA GLN A 264 6.74 -11.03 9.82
C GLN A 264 5.89 -12.03 9.04
N LEU A 265 6.55 -13.00 8.39
CA LEU A 265 5.90 -13.98 7.52
C LEU A 265 6.22 -15.40 7.99
N ALA A 266 5.21 -16.23 8.14
CA ALA A 266 5.37 -17.67 8.30
C ALA A 266 4.77 -18.40 7.09
N ILE A 267 5.50 -19.33 6.51
CA ILE A 267 5.05 -20.15 5.37
C ILE A 267 5.13 -21.61 5.79
N PHE A 268 3.98 -22.26 5.88
CA PHE A 268 3.88 -23.69 6.13
C PHE A 268 3.50 -24.37 4.82
N ASN A 269 4.53 -24.79 4.09
CA ASN A 269 4.39 -25.56 2.85
C ASN A 269 4.17 -27.04 3.18
N SER A 270 3.17 -27.30 4.02
CA SER A 270 2.88 -28.61 4.60
C SER A 270 1.39 -28.89 4.57
N CYS A 271 0.99 -30.15 4.75
CA CYS A 271 -0.42 -30.55 4.71
C CYS A 271 -1.20 -30.04 5.92
N ASP A 272 -2.45 -29.62 5.73
CA ASP A 272 -3.36 -29.31 6.84
C ASP A 272 -2.79 -28.23 7.80
N GLY A 273 -2.64 -27.02 7.27
CA GLY A 273 -2.06 -25.90 8.02
C GLY A 273 -3.07 -25.01 8.72
N LEU A 274 -4.38 -25.18 8.53
CA LEU A 274 -5.40 -24.33 9.17
C LEU A 274 -5.38 -24.43 10.69
N GLY A 275 -5.11 -25.62 11.26
CA GLY A 275 -5.00 -25.81 12.71
C GLY A 275 -3.77 -25.12 13.34
N LEU A 276 -2.79 -24.69 12.53
CA LEU A 276 -1.64 -23.92 13.02
C LEU A 276 -1.96 -22.42 13.13
N VAL A 277 -2.92 -21.93 12.35
CA VAL A 277 -3.19 -20.49 12.17
C VAL A 277 -3.58 -19.79 13.46
N PRO A 278 -4.50 -20.30 14.32
CA PRO A 278 -4.92 -19.59 15.52
C PRO A 278 -3.73 -19.27 16.45
N GLU A 279 -2.91 -20.29 16.77
CA GLU A 279 -1.75 -20.10 17.66
C GLU A 279 -0.69 -19.16 17.06
N LEU A 280 -0.50 -19.16 15.73
CA LEU A 280 0.41 -18.25 15.05
C LEU A 280 -0.11 -16.81 15.00
N GLN A 281 -1.43 -16.61 14.88
CA GLN A 281 -2.06 -15.30 14.94
C GLN A 281 -1.99 -14.70 16.35
N ASP A 282 -2.19 -15.52 17.39
CA ASP A 282 -2.02 -15.12 18.80
C ASP A 282 -0.58 -14.67 19.11
N LEU A 283 0.40 -15.20 18.36
CA LEU A 283 1.80 -14.80 18.42
C LEU A 283 2.09 -13.50 17.66
N HIS A 284 1.09 -12.89 17.02
CA HIS A 284 1.20 -11.65 16.26
C HIS A 284 2.15 -11.76 15.06
N ILE A 285 2.21 -12.94 14.43
CA ILE A 285 2.86 -13.08 13.12
C ILE A 285 1.96 -12.38 12.09
N GLY A 286 2.53 -11.47 11.31
CA GLY A 286 1.77 -10.58 10.42
C GLY A 286 1.00 -11.32 9.34
N GLN A 287 1.71 -12.15 8.57
CA GLN A 287 1.14 -12.95 7.50
C GLN A 287 1.56 -14.41 7.65
N ILE A 288 0.61 -15.31 7.41
CA ILE A 288 0.79 -16.75 7.53
C ILE A 288 0.26 -17.36 6.24
N ILE A 289 1.07 -18.12 5.52
CA ILE A 289 0.65 -18.85 4.33
C ILE A 289 0.61 -20.32 4.68
N VAL A 290 -0.54 -20.95 4.46
CA VAL A 290 -0.80 -22.36 4.76
C VAL A 290 -1.55 -23.01 3.60
N MET A 291 -1.51 -24.34 3.56
CA MET A 291 -2.42 -25.12 2.74
C MET A 291 -3.65 -25.47 3.57
N LYS A 292 -4.85 -25.23 3.03
CA LYS A 292 -6.11 -25.50 3.74
C LYS A 292 -6.28 -26.96 4.14
N GLU A 293 -5.65 -27.86 3.40
CA GLU A 293 -5.84 -29.32 3.49
C GLU A 293 -4.60 -30.06 2.96
N PRO A 294 -4.58 -31.40 3.05
CA PRO A 294 -3.54 -32.21 2.43
C PRO A 294 -3.41 -31.97 0.93
N VAL A 295 -2.22 -31.57 0.52
CA VAL A 295 -1.85 -31.21 -0.86
C VAL A 295 -0.73 -32.12 -1.35
N PRO A 296 -0.75 -32.56 -2.63
CA PRO A 296 0.40 -33.26 -3.21
C PRO A 296 1.66 -32.40 -3.14
N ASP A 297 2.80 -33.04 -2.93
CA ASP A 297 4.08 -32.35 -2.70
C ASP A 297 4.44 -31.39 -3.85
N PHE A 298 4.28 -31.86 -5.09
CA PHE A 298 4.59 -31.05 -6.26
C PHE A 298 3.65 -29.83 -6.43
N VAL A 299 2.37 -29.88 -6.01
CA VAL A 299 1.46 -28.71 -6.02
C VAL A 299 1.98 -27.66 -5.04
N ALA A 300 2.38 -28.10 -3.84
CA ALA A 300 2.90 -27.23 -2.80
C ALA A 300 4.21 -26.55 -3.25
N GLN A 301 5.12 -27.31 -3.87
CA GLN A 301 6.37 -26.81 -4.45
C GLN A 301 6.13 -25.84 -5.62
N GLN A 302 5.16 -26.14 -6.50
CA GLN A 302 4.82 -25.27 -7.62
C GLN A 302 4.28 -23.93 -7.12
N PHE A 303 3.36 -23.97 -6.13
CA PHE A 303 2.89 -22.76 -5.46
C PHE A 303 4.04 -21.96 -4.84
N LEU A 304 4.90 -22.63 -4.07
CA LEU A 304 6.03 -21.98 -3.40
C LEU A 304 6.95 -21.30 -4.40
N LYS A 305 7.29 -21.97 -5.50
CA LYS A 305 8.11 -21.43 -6.58
C LYS A 305 7.50 -20.15 -7.15
N ASP A 306 6.25 -20.20 -7.59
CA ASP A 306 5.61 -19.06 -8.26
C ASP A 306 5.38 -17.90 -7.29
N PHE A 307 5.05 -18.21 -6.02
CA PHE A 307 4.93 -17.23 -4.94
C PHE A 307 6.26 -16.53 -4.68
N LEU A 308 7.33 -17.29 -4.47
CA LEU A 308 8.64 -16.72 -4.15
C LEU A 308 9.20 -15.90 -5.31
N ILE A 309 9.07 -16.36 -6.56
CA ILE A 309 9.49 -15.60 -7.75
C ILE A 309 8.74 -14.26 -7.80
N THR A 310 7.42 -14.29 -7.64
CA THR A 310 6.58 -13.08 -7.75
C THR A 310 6.84 -12.12 -6.58
N PHE A 311 6.85 -12.64 -5.35
CA PHE A 311 7.05 -11.83 -4.16
C PHE A 311 8.46 -11.23 -4.10
N SER A 312 9.51 -12.03 -4.37
CA SER A 312 10.88 -11.52 -4.45
C SER A 312 11.12 -10.57 -5.63
N GLY A 313 10.26 -10.65 -6.65
CA GLY A 313 10.14 -9.72 -7.76
C GLY A 313 9.61 -8.32 -7.38
N GLY A 314 9.18 -8.12 -6.13
CA GLY A 314 8.76 -6.81 -5.61
C GLY A 314 7.25 -6.55 -5.68
N GLU A 315 6.46 -7.52 -6.14
CA GLU A 315 5.00 -7.48 -6.03
C GLU A 315 4.55 -7.51 -4.56
N SER A 316 3.31 -7.10 -4.31
CA SER A 316 2.74 -7.26 -2.97
C SER A 316 2.56 -8.74 -2.62
N ILE A 317 2.59 -9.05 -1.32
CA ILE A 317 2.39 -10.43 -0.87
C ILE A 317 1.04 -11.00 -1.34
N TYR A 318 0.01 -10.16 -1.40
CA TYR A 318 -1.33 -10.56 -1.86
C TYR A 318 -1.36 -10.86 -3.36
N ASN A 319 -0.76 -10.00 -4.19
CA ASN A 319 -0.62 -10.26 -5.62
C ASN A 319 0.22 -11.52 -5.87
N ALA A 320 1.29 -11.73 -5.08
CA ALA A 320 2.14 -12.91 -5.21
C ALA A 320 1.39 -14.21 -4.86
N VAL A 321 0.59 -14.21 -3.79
CA VAL A 321 -0.28 -15.35 -3.43
C VAL A 321 -1.30 -15.60 -4.53
N ARG A 322 -1.99 -14.55 -5.02
CA ARG A 322 -2.95 -14.66 -6.12
C ARG A 322 -2.32 -15.26 -7.36
N THR A 323 -1.20 -14.69 -7.80
CA THR A 323 -0.50 -15.11 -9.02
C THR A 323 -0.06 -16.57 -8.93
N ALA A 324 0.53 -16.98 -7.80
CA ALA A 324 0.92 -18.36 -7.58
C ALA A 324 -0.28 -19.31 -7.57
N ARG A 325 -1.38 -18.90 -6.93
CA ARG A 325 -2.63 -19.65 -6.87
C ARG A 325 -3.24 -19.86 -8.26
N GLU A 326 -3.32 -18.82 -9.06
CA GLU A 326 -3.86 -18.88 -10.42
C GLU A 326 -3.01 -19.77 -11.34
N GLN A 327 -1.68 -19.77 -11.19
CA GLN A 327 -0.80 -20.65 -11.95
C GLN A 327 -1.03 -22.15 -11.66
N LEU A 328 -1.52 -22.50 -10.47
CA LEU A 328 -1.93 -23.87 -10.16
C LEU A 328 -3.12 -24.35 -10.98
N GLN A 329 -3.88 -23.46 -11.64
CA GLN A 329 -5.00 -23.86 -12.49
C GLN A 329 -4.54 -24.84 -13.60
N GLY A 330 -3.30 -24.70 -14.09
CA GLY A 330 -2.72 -25.61 -15.07
C GLY A 330 -2.61 -27.07 -14.59
N LEU A 331 -2.70 -27.30 -13.28
CA LEU A 331 -2.61 -28.62 -12.65
C LEU A 331 -3.98 -29.22 -12.32
N GLU A 332 -5.08 -28.48 -12.48
CA GLU A 332 -6.41 -28.92 -12.02
C GLU A 332 -7.00 -30.09 -12.83
N ALA A 333 -6.49 -30.37 -14.02
CA ALA A 333 -6.84 -31.56 -14.77
C ALA A 333 -6.40 -32.86 -14.05
N GLU A 334 -5.27 -32.81 -13.35
CA GLU A 334 -4.75 -33.95 -12.59
C GLU A 334 -5.09 -33.84 -11.10
N TYR A 335 -5.17 -32.62 -10.57
CA TYR A 335 -5.41 -32.31 -9.17
C TYR A 335 -6.56 -31.29 -9.05
N PRO A 336 -7.81 -31.71 -9.19
CA PRO A 336 -8.97 -30.82 -9.12
C PRO A 336 -8.90 -29.91 -7.89
N GLY A 337 -9.10 -28.61 -8.11
CA GLY A 337 -9.09 -27.59 -7.07
C GLY A 337 -7.74 -27.37 -6.39
N ALA A 338 -6.63 -27.70 -7.03
CA ALA A 338 -5.28 -27.36 -6.57
C ALA A 338 -5.14 -25.86 -6.24
N SER A 339 -5.77 -24.98 -7.02
CA SER A 339 -5.77 -23.54 -6.78
C SER A 339 -6.58 -23.12 -5.53
N TRP A 340 -7.35 -24.03 -4.90
CA TRP A 340 -8.19 -23.68 -3.75
C TRP A 340 -7.48 -23.86 -2.41
N LEU A 341 -6.34 -24.57 -2.44
CA LEU A 341 -5.65 -25.05 -1.25
C LEU A 341 -4.76 -23.99 -0.61
N PRO A 342 -3.93 -23.23 -1.34
CA PRO A 342 -3.11 -22.20 -0.72
C PRO A 342 -3.98 -21.05 -0.23
N ILE A 343 -3.75 -20.61 1.01
CA ILE A 343 -4.42 -19.45 1.57
C ILE A 343 -3.47 -18.62 2.42
N ILE A 344 -3.63 -17.30 2.34
CA ILE A 344 -2.98 -16.37 3.24
C ILE A 344 -3.95 -16.03 4.38
N CYS A 345 -3.43 -16.10 5.59
CA CYS A 345 -4.06 -15.64 6.81
C CYS A 345 -3.27 -14.45 7.35
N GLU A 346 -3.94 -13.50 8.00
CA GLU A 346 -3.27 -12.32 8.51
C GLU A 346 -3.81 -11.84 9.85
N HIS A 347 -2.95 -11.08 10.55
CA HIS A 347 -3.38 -10.24 11.65
C HIS A 347 -3.73 -8.84 11.09
N PRO A 348 -4.97 -8.34 11.25
CA PRO A 348 -5.48 -7.19 10.48
C PRO A 348 -4.78 -5.87 10.81
N THR A 349 -4.15 -5.78 11.98
CA THR A 349 -3.48 -4.58 12.49
C THR A 349 -2.00 -4.50 12.09
N ILE A 350 -1.45 -5.58 11.52
CA ILE A 350 -0.02 -5.68 11.20
C ILE A 350 0.18 -5.33 9.74
N LYS A 351 1.11 -4.41 9.46
CA LYS A 351 1.42 -4.02 8.08
C LYS A 351 2.00 -5.22 7.32
N PRO A 352 1.55 -5.44 6.07
CA PRO A 352 2.08 -6.51 5.23
C PRO A 352 3.58 -6.40 5.00
N MET A 353 4.26 -7.55 5.06
CA MET A 353 5.67 -7.65 4.69
C MET A 353 5.86 -7.19 3.23
N GLN A 354 6.96 -6.46 3.01
CA GLN A 354 7.37 -6.03 1.67
C GLN A 354 8.73 -6.61 1.35
N TRP A 355 8.84 -7.24 0.18
CA TRP A 355 10.13 -7.64 -0.36
C TRP A 355 10.78 -6.45 -1.07
N LYS A 356 11.46 -5.59 -0.31
CA LYS A 356 12.17 -4.46 -0.92
C LYS A 356 13.32 -5.00 -1.76
N GLN A 357 13.23 -4.81 -3.07
CA GLN A 357 14.41 -4.92 -3.91
C GLN A 357 15.42 -3.89 -3.43
N SER A 358 16.66 -4.32 -3.19
CA SER A 358 17.76 -3.36 -3.13
C SER A 358 17.73 -2.65 -4.48
N THR A 359 17.24 -1.42 -4.50
CA THR A 359 17.44 -0.55 -5.65
C THR A 359 18.93 -0.29 -5.67
N ASN A 360 19.68 -1.20 -6.26
CA ASN A 360 20.88 -0.87 -6.98
C ASN A 360 20.39 0.01 -8.13
N LEU A 361 20.05 1.28 -7.81
CA LEU A 361 20.01 2.33 -8.80
C LEU A 361 21.32 2.16 -9.54
N PRO A 362 21.31 1.79 -10.83
CA PRO A 362 22.54 1.50 -11.52
C PRO A 362 23.36 2.78 -11.42
N PHE A 363 24.49 2.71 -10.71
CA PHE A 363 25.50 3.76 -10.60
C PHE A 363 26.01 4.22 -11.99
N LYS A 364 25.50 3.60 -13.06
CA LYS A 364 25.59 4.05 -14.45
C LYS A 364 24.89 5.38 -14.73
N SER A 365 23.95 5.84 -13.89
CA SER A 365 23.12 7.01 -14.21
C SER A 365 23.60 8.37 -13.68
N TRP A 366 24.55 8.44 -12.75
CA TRP A 366 25.04 9.75 -12.27
C TRP A 366 25.84 10.50 -13.34
N ARG A 367 26.60 9.78 -14.18
CA ARG A 367 27.35 10.36 -15.30
C ARG A 367 26.41 10.91 -16.37
N THR A 368 25.33 10.20 -16.71
CA THR A 368 24.32 10.70 -17.64
C THR A 368 23.52 11.86 -17.05
N LEU A 369 23.19 11.83 -15.76
CA LEU A 369 22.56 12.97 -15.07
C LEU A 369 23.45 14.22 -15.06
N LEU A 370 24.74 14.07 -14.74
CA LEU A 370 25.71 15.17 -14.77
C LEU A 370 25.92 15.71 -16.20
N LEU A 371 26.01 14.85 -17.20
CA LEU A 371 26.16 15.26 -18.59
C LEU A 371 24.91 15.97 -19.12
N THR A 372 23.72 15.44 -18.83
CA THR A 372 22.46 16.07 -19.28
C THR A 372 22.24 17.41 -18.60
N THR A 373 22.45 17.51 -17.29
CA THR A 373 22.35 18.79 -16.58
C THR A 373 23.38 19.81 -17.07
N LEU A 374 24.62 19.41 -17.31
CA LEU A 374 25.65 20.30 -17.85
C LEU A 374 25.26 20.80 -19.25
N LEU A 375 24.75 19.91 -20.12
CA LEU A 375 24.37 20.21 -21.49
C LEU A 375 23.15 21.15 -21.56
N ILE A 376 22.13 20.89 -20.74
CA ILE A 376 20.96 21.77 -20.62
C ILE A 376 21.38 23.15 -20.07
N THR A 377 22.22 23.18 -19.04
CA THR A 377 22.68 24.44 -18.44
C THR A 377 23.49 25.27 -19.43
N THR A 378 24.40 24.65 -20.18
CA THR A 378 25.18 25.34 -21.23
C THR A 378 24.29 25.83 -22.37
N LEU A 379 23.30 25.03 -22.79
CA LEU A 379 22.34 25.44 -23.81
C LEU A 379 21.53 26.67 -23.35
N VAL A 380 20.96 26.64 -22.15
CA VAL A 380 20.17 27.75 -21.59
C VAL A 380 21.02 29.01 -21.44
N MET A 381 22.25 28.87 -20.91
CA MET A 381 23.19 29.99 -20.79
C MET A 381 23.59 30.56 -22.17
N GLY A 382 23.78 29.71 -23.18
CA GLY A 382 24.08 30.11 -24.54
C GLY A 382 22.94 30.88 -25.20
N VAL A 383 21.71 30.35 -25.11
CA VAL A 383 20.48 31.01 -25.60
C VAL A 383 20.29 32.37 -24.94
N ARG A 384 20.53 32.46 -23.62
CA ARG A 384 20.45 33.71 -22.86
C ARG A 384 21.51 34.72 -23.30
N ARG A 385 22.75 34.29 -23.52
CA ARG A 385 23.85 35.19 -23.96
C ARG A 385 23.64 35.75 -25.37
N LEU A 386 22.98 34.99 -26.25
CA LEU A 386 22.69 35.40 -27.62
C LEU A 386 21.46 36.31 -27.73
N GLY A 387 20.74 36.58 -26.62
CA GLY A 387 19.56 37.45 -26.63
C GLY A 387 18.37 36.90 -27.43
N ILE A 388 18.36 35.60 -27.76
CA ILE A 388 17.31 34.97 -28.58
C ILE A 388 15.94 35.12 -27.89
N LEU A 389 15.91 35.04 -26.56
CA LEU A 389 14.71 35.16 -25.74
C LEU A 389 14.32 36.62 -25.44
N GLN A 390 15.18 37.60 -25.73
CA GLN A 390 14.96 39.00 -25.33
C GLN A 390 13.67 39.58 -25.91
N LYS A 391 13.31 39.23 -27.16
CA LYS A 391 12.04 39.68 -27.77
C LYS A 391 10.82 39.13 -27.03
N TRP A 392 10.85 37.85 -26.67
CA TRP A 392 9.76 37.20 -25.96
C TRP A 392 9.65 37.68 -24.51
N GLU A 393 10.79 37.92 -23.85
CA GLU A 393 10.85 38.50 -22.51
C GLU A 393 10.22 39.89 -22.47
N LEU A 394 10.57 40.77 -23.42
CA LEU A 394 10.00 42.11 -23.51
C LEU A 394 8.50 42.08 -23.81
N GLN A 395 8.05 41.20 -24.72
CA GLN A 395 6.63 41.02 -25.00
C GLN A 395 5.85 40.54 -23.76
N THR A 396 6.42 39.61 -23.01
CA THR A 396 5.81 39.09 -21.76
C THR A 396 5.75 40.19 -20.70
N TYR A 397 6.82 40.97 -20.56
CA TYR A 397 6.86 42.10 -19.64
C TYR A 397 5.81 43.16 -19.98
N ASP A 398 5.69 43.54 -21.24
CA ASP A 398 4.67 44.50 -21.71
C ASP A 398 3.25 43.98 -21.44
N GLN A 399 3.00 42.70 -21.68
CA GLN A 399 1.71 42.07 -21.39
C GLN A 399 1.40 42.09 -19.89
N LEU A 400 2.40 41.80 -19.04
CA LEU A 400 2.25 41.87 -17.60
C LEU A 400 1.99 43.30 -17.12
N MET A 401 2.66 44.31 -17.68
CA MET A 401 2.41 45.70 -17.35
C MET A 401 1.00 46.14 -17.76
N ARG A 402 0.52 45.72 -18.94
CA ARG A 402 -0.85 45.99 -19.40
C ARG A 402 -1.92 45.27 -18.57
N SER A 403 -1.60 44.13 -17.99
CA SER A 403 -2.52 43.38 -17.12
C SER A 403 -2.64 43.94 -15.70
N ARG A 404 -1.84 44.96 -15.35
CA ARG A 404 -2.01 45.62 -14.05
C ARG A 404 -3.35 46.34 -14.04
N PHE A 405 -4.15 46.05 -13.02
CA PHE A 405 -5.38 46.77 -12.77
C PHE A 405 -5.09 48.25 -12.56
N ASP A 406 -5.87 49.10 -13.22
CA ASP A 406 -5.80 50.54 -13.04
C ASP A 406 -6.16 50.87 -11.58
N GLN A 407 -5.18 51.35 -10.82
CA GLN A 407 -5.39 51.67 -9.41
C GLN A 407 -6.04 53.05 -9.32
N PRO A 408 -7.21 53.18 -8.64
CA PRO A 408 -7.80 54.49 -8.45
C PRO A 408 -6.85 55.39 -7.65
N PRO A 409 -6.87 56.72 -7.86
CA PRO A 409 -6.04 57.65 -7.10
C PRO A 409 -6.23 57.46 -5.60
N ASP A 410 -5.13 57.32 -4.85
CA ASP A 410 -5.17 57.18 -3.40
C ASP A 410 -5.74 58.47 -2.78
N GLN A 411 -6.89 58.36 -2.11
CA GLN A 411 -7.60 59.50 -1.51
C GLN A 411 -6.78 60.23 -0.41
N ARG A 412 -5.68 59.64 0.06
CA ARG A 412 -4.77 60.24 1.03
C ARG A 412 -3.70 61.12 0.39
N LEU A 413 -3.52 61.03 -0.92
CA LEU A 413 -2.51 61.78 -1.67
C LEU A 413 -3.18 62.89 -2.48
N LEU A 414 -2.79 64.14 -2.19
CA LEU A 414 -3.16 65.30 -3.00
C LEU A 414 -2.00 65.64 -3.94
N VAL A 415 -2.19 65.44 -5.24
CA VAL A 415 -1.23 65.90 -6.25
C VAL A 415 -1.66 67.27 -6.75
N VAL A 416 -0.82 68.28 -6.52
CA VAL A 416 -1.03 69.63 -7.04
C VAL A 416 -0.20 69.77 -8.31
N GLY A 417 -0.85 69.67 -9.46
CA GLY A 417 -0.22 69.87 -10.77
C GLY A 417 0.01 71.35 -11.05
N ILE A 418 1.15 71.67 -11.66
CA ILE A 418 1.44 73.01 -12.19
C ILE A 418 1.20 72.94 -13.70
N LYS A 419 0.22 73.68 -14.20
CA LYS A 419 -0.11 73.73 -15.62
C LYS A 419 0.48 74.97 -16.26
N GLU A 420 0.67 74.92 -17.58
CA GLU A 420 1.19 76.07 -18.35
C GLU A 420 0.31 77.32 -18.18
N THR A 421 -1.01 77.14 -18.05
CA THR A 421 -1.97 78.24 -17.81
C THR A 421 -1.74 78.97 -16.49
N ASP A 422 -1.14 78.30 -15.49
CA ASP A 422 -0.91 78.87 -14.16
C ASP A 422 0.23 79.90 -14.19
N PHE A 423 1.09 79.89 -15.21
CA PHE A 423 2.19 80.85 -15.34
C PHE A 423 1.74 82.29 -15.61
N GLY A 424 0.50 82.50 -16.06
CA GLY A 424 -0.09 83.82 -16.26
C GLY A 424 -0.65 84.48 -14.99
N LEU A 425 -0.65 83.78 -13.85
CA LEU A 425 -1.19 84.29 -12.60
C LEU A 425 -0.33 85.43 -12.03
N ALA A 426 -0.97 86.40 -11.38
CA ALA A 426 -0.28 87.56 -10.79
C ALA A 426 0.80 87.14 -9.79
N GLU A 427 0.58 86.04 -9.06
CA GLU A 427 1.53 85.49 -8.10
C GLU A 427 2.77 84.84 -8.75
N GLN A 428 2.78 84.64 -10.08
CA GLN A 428 3.86 84.01 -10.84
C GLN A 428 4.73 85.01 -11.63
N GLN A 429 4.44 86.31 -11.58
CA GLN A 429 5.09 87.33 -12.42
C GLN A 429 6.64 87.35 -12.30
N ASN A 430 7.20 86.95 -11.16
CA ASN A 430 8.66 86.91 -10.90
C ASN A 430 9.23 85.48 -10.79
N ARG A 431 8.66 84.52 -11.54
CA ARG A 431 9.07 83.11 -11.53
C ARG A 431 10.49 82.92 -12.09
N LYS A 432 11.33 82.14 -11.38
CA LYS A 432 12.70 81.75 -11.81
C LYS A 432 12.86 80.24 -12.10
N GLY A 433 11.80 79.45 -11.94
CA GLY A 433 11.78 77.98 -12.12
C GLY A 433 10.36 77.47 -12.32
N SER A 434 9.98 76.31 -11.77
CA SER A 434 8.61 75.80 -11.90
C SER A 434 7.54 76.69 -11.22
N LEU A 435 7.90 77.40 -10.14
CA LEU A 435 7.01 78.32 -9.39
C LEU A 435 7.79 79.54 -8.86
N ALA A 436 7.11 80.69 -8.77
CA ALA A 436 7.60 81.86 -8.03
C ALA A 436 7.48 81.69 -6.51
N ASP A 437 8.32 82.39 -5.75
CA ASP A 437 8.36 82.30 -4.28
C ASP A 437 7.04 82.72 -3.62
N SER A 438 6.42 83.78 -4.13
CA SER A 438 5.08 84.24 -3.72
C SER A 438 4.01 83.17 -3.90
N ALA A 439 4.04 82.47 -5.04
CA ALA A 439 3.08 81.42 -5.35
C ALA A 439 3.31 80.17 -4.51
N LEU A 440 4.57 79.78 -4.30
CA LEU A 440 4.93 78.64 -3.45
C LEU A 440 4.56 78.91 -1.98
N ASN A 441 4.80 80.13 -1.49
CA ASN A 441 4.41 80.52 -0.13
C ASN A 441 2.89 80.52 0.03
N LYS A 442 2.13 81.00 -0.97
CA LYS A 442 0.66 80.95 -0.98
C LYS A 442 0.14 79.51 -1.04
N LEU A 443 0.80 78.63 -1.78
CA LEU A 443 0.48 77.21 -1.83
C LEU A 443 0.61 76.57 -0.45
N PHE A 444 1.73 76.80 0.25
CA PHE A 444 1.91 76.31 1.61
C PHE A 444 0.85 76.83 2.57
N THR A 445 0.56 78.13 2.53
CA THR A 445 -0.48 78.74 3.37
C THR A 445 -1.87 78.13 3.13
N LYS A 446 -2.13 77.62 1.92
CA LYS A 446 -3.39 76.93 1.60
C LYS A 446 -3.37 75.46 2.03
N LEU A 447 -2.23 74.78 1.97
CA LEU A 447 -2.12 73.36 2.27
C LEU A 447 -1.94 73.06 3.78
N GLU A 448 -1.20 73.90 4.50
CA GLU A 448 -0.89 73.70 5.93
C GLU A 448 -2.14 73.57 6.84
N PRO A 449 -3.23 74.33 6.65
CA PRO A 449 -4.45 74.18 7.46
C PRO A 449 -5.09 72.79 7.36
N HIS A 450 -4.84 72.05 6.29
CA HIS A 450 -5.33 70.68 6.11
C HIS A 450 -4.46 69.61 6.82
N GLN A 451 -3.46 70.03 7.60
CA GLN A 451 -2.58 69.17 8.40
C GLN A 451 -1.96 67.99 7.61
N PRO A 452 -1.31 68.23 6.46
CA PRO A 452 -0.63 67.16 5.73
C PRO A 452 0.52 66.57 6.56
N ARG A 453 0.64 65.24 6.57
CA ARG A 453 1.74 64.56 7.28
C ARG A 453 3.10 64.86 6.66
N VAL A 454 3.16 64.99 5.33
CA VAL A 454 4.36 65.32 4.55
C VAL A 454 3.93 66.15 3.34
N ILE A 455 4.70 67.18 2.99
CA ILE A 455 4.59 67.89 1.71
C ILE A 455 5.88 67.63 0.93
N GLY A 456 5.78 66.82 -0.12
CA GLY A 456 6.87 66.62 -1.08
C GLY A 456 6.81 67.68 -2.17
N LEU A 457 7.97 68.23 -2.53
CA LEU A 457 8.10 69.18 -3.63
C LEU A 457 8.92 68.53 -4.75
N ASP A 458 8.28 68.27 -5.89
CA ASP A 458 8.97 67.90 -7.13
C ASP A 458 9.03 69.11 -8.06
N ILE A 459 9.87 70.09 -7.67
CA ILE A 459 10.10 71.31 -8.44
C ILE A 459 11.60 71.52 -8.61
N PHE A 460 12.00 71.97 -9.80
CA PHE A 460 13.38 72.36 -10.03
C PHE A 460 13.63 73.75 -9.45
N ARG A 461 14.58 73.85 -8.51
CA ARG A 461 14.96 75.09 -7.85
C ARG A 461 16.46 75.11 -7.53
N ASP A 462 17.22 75.86 -8.31
CA ASP A 462 18.66 76.06 -8.18
C ASP A 462 19.03 77.49 -7.73
N PHE A 463 18.07 78.23 -7.18
CA PHE A 463 18.23 79.62 -6.74
C PHE A 463 17.74 79.85 -5.29
N PRO A 464 18.33 80.81 -4.55
CA PRO A 464 17.95 81.10 -3.18
C PRO A 464 16.53 81.70 -3.08
N VAL A 465 15.91 81.60 -1.90
CA VAL A 465 14.63 82.26 -1.60
C VAL A 465 14.81 83.78 -1.61
N ASN A 466 13.89 84.50 -2.25
CA ASN A 466 13.86 85.96 -2.28
C ASN A 466 13.91 86.52 -0.84
N PRO A 467 14.83 87.45 -0.52
CA PRO A 467 14.94 88.06 0.81
C PRO A 467 13.64 88.63 1.38
N GLU A 468 12.71 89.06 0.52
CA GLU A 468 11.40 89.60 0.92
C GLU A 468 10.42 88.51 1.42
N GLN A 469 10.66 87.23 1.12
CA GLN A 469 9.82 86.09 1.49
C GLN A 469 10.41 85.32 2.67
N GLN A 470 10.58 86.00 3.81
CA GLN A 470 11.19 85.42 5.04
C GLN A 470 10.47 84.14 5.53
N GLN A 471 9.14 84.10 5.42
CA GLN A 471 8.33 82.93 5.81
C GLN A 471 8.66 81.68 4.98
N LEU A 472 8.84 81.85 3.66
CA LEU A 472 9.19 80.74 2.78
C LEU A 472 10.62 80.23 3.07
N LYS A 473 11.54 81.14 3.40
CA LYS A 473 12.92 80.80 3.78
C LYS A 473 12.93 79.91 5.03
N THR A 474 12.11 80.21 6.03
CA THR A 474 11.95 79.35 7.21
C THR A 474 11.33 78.00 6.86
N ARG A 475 10.30 77.97 6.00
CA ARG A 475 9.64 76.73 5.56
C ARG A 475 10.56 75.78 4.80
N LEU A 476 11.46 76.31 3.97
CA LEU A 476 12.39 75.53 3.14
C LEU A 476 13.74 75.27 3.82
N SER A 477 14.00 75.87 4.98
CA SER A 477 15.22 75.59 5.73
C SER A 477 15.23 74.12 6.19
N PRO A 478 16.38 73.41 6.10
CA PRO A 478 16.47 72.05 6.61
C PRO A 478 16.15 72.06 8.10
N LYS A 479 15.06 71.38 8.49
CA LYS A 479 14.81 71.09 9.89
C LYS A 479 15.84 70.06 10.33
N LEU A 480 16.85 70.50 11.08
CA LEU A 480 17.74 69.62 11.84
C LEU A 480 16.88 68.94 12.90
N ASN A 481 16.37 67.75 12.58
CA ASN A 481 15.82 66.81 13.54
C ASN A 481 16.73 65.58 13.58
#